data_AF-A0A1Q6WAJ2-F1
#
_entry.id   AF-A0A1Q6WAJ2-F1
#
_cell.length_a   1.000
_cell.length_b   1.000
_cell.length_c   1.000
_cell.angle_alpha   90.00
_cell.angle_beta   90.00
_cell.angle_gamma   90.00
#
_symmetry.space_group_name_H-M   'P 1'
#
loop_
_entity.id
_entity.type
_entity.pdbx_description
1 polymer ?
#
loop_
_entity_poly.entity_id
_entity_poly.type
_entity_poly.pdbx_seq_one_letter_code
_entity_poly.pdbx_strand_id
1 'polypeptide(L)' 'MSNRRHLVLVMTLAATVAVTGCASKVRMSSAKMCQAHGGTYNASTQSCSYAASTKTAKQTCEEQTGYYDPAAQICEFLP' A
#
# COMPACT_ATOMS: atom_id res chain seq x y z
N MET A 1 44.91 33.54 -12.62
CA MET A 1 44.72 32.19 -12.04
C MET A 1 43.69 32.28 -10.92
N SER A 2 42.66 31.42 -10.99
CA SER A 2 41.55 31.19 -10.03
C SER A 2 40.67 32.39 -9.66
N ASN A 3 39.50 32.68 -10.25
CA ASN A 3 38.32 31.88 -10.63
C ASN A 3 38.07 30.60 -9.81
N ARG A 4 37.19 30.66 -8.80
CA ARG A 4 36.39 29.54 -8.22
C ARG A 4 35.71 29.82 -6.88
N ARG A 5 36.00 30.94 -6.20
CA ARG A 5 35.53 31.14 -4.81
C ARG A 5 34.13 31.74 -4.65
N HIS A 6 33.54 32.31 -5.69
CA HIS A 6 32.22 32.96 -5.60
C HIS A 6 31.05 32.09 -6.09
N LEU A 7 31.30 30.82 -6.43
CA LEU A 7 30.29 29.87 -6.92
C LEU A 7 29.90 28.81 -5.88
N VAL A 8 29.92 29.16 -4.58
CA VAL A 8 29.42 28.27 -3.51
C VAL A 8 28.37 28.97 -2.64
N LEU A 9 27.85 30.11 -3.08
CA LEU A 9 26.96 30.97 -2.25
C LEU A 9 25.54 31.13 -2.80
N VAL A 10 25.15 30.38 -3.83
CA VAL A 10 23.81 30.48 -4.42
C VAL A 10 23.32 29.09 -4.79
N MET A 11 22.63 28.41 -3.87
CA MET A 11 21.62 27.35 -4.15
C MET A 11 20.99 26.86 -2.83
N THR A 12 20.62 27.79 -1.93
CA THR A 12 19.58 27.50 -0.92
C THR A 12 18.22 27.72 -1.59
N LEU A 13 17.89 26.85 -2.56
CA LEU A 13 16.55 26.81 -3.15
C LEU A 13 15.69 25.88 -2.31
N ALA A 14 14.64 26.47 -1.74
CA ALA A 14 13.67 25.83 -0.88
C ALA A 14 13.09 24.54 -1.45
N ALA A 15 13.09 23.50 -0.63
CA ALA A 15 12.10 22.43 -0.71
C ALA A 15 11.60 22.17 0.70
N THR A 16 10.79 23.10 1.23
CA THR A 16 9.83 22.76 2.28
C THR A 16 8.89 21.74 1.66
N VAL A 17 9.18 20.45 1.87
CA VAL A 17 8.26 19.38 1.52
C VAL A 17 7.07 19.57 2.45
N ALA A 18 6.10 20.35 2.01
CA ALA A 18 4.77 20.34 2.59
C ALA A 18 4.26 18.93 2.35
N VAL A 19 4.49 18.05 3.32
CA VAL A 19 3.72 16.81 3.51
C VAL A 19 2.31 17.23 3.93
N THR A 20 1.62 17.99 3.08
CA THR A 20 0.17 17.93 2.99
C THR A 20 -0.11 16.55 2.41
N GLY A 21 -0.05 15.53 3.27
CA GLY A 21 -0.74 14.28 3.01
C GLY A 21 -2.19 14.67 2.84
N CYS A 22 -2.60 14.91 1.59
CA CYS A 22 -4.00 15.02 1.25
C CYS A 22 -4.61 13.74 1.81
N ALA A 23 -5.48 13.89 2.82
CA ALA A 23 -6.39 12.83 3.26
C ALA A 23 -7.39 12.58 2.12
N SER A 24 -6.87 12.11 0.99
CA SER A 24 -7.62 11.81 -0.20
C SER A 24 -8.36 10.53 0.10
N LYS A 25 -9.69 10.62 0.17
CA LYS A 25 -10.53 9.45 0.24
C LYS A 25 -10.35 8.67 -1.07
N VAL A 26 -9.68 7.53 -1.00
CA VAL A 26 -9.59 6.59 -2.13
C VAL A 26 -10.99 6.02 -2.35
N ARG A 27 -11.61 6.32 -3.50
CA ARG A 27 -12.87 5.70 -3.91
C ARG A 27 -12.55 4.48 -4.76
N MET A 28 -12.95 3.30 -4.29
CA MET A 28 -12.86 2.05 -5.04
C MET A 28 -14.25 1.45 -5.25
N SER A 29 -14.45 0.78 -6.38
CA SER A 29 -15.68 0.04 -6.65
C SER A 29 -15.82 -1.12 -5.67
N SER A 30 -17.01 -1.28 -5.08
CA SER A 30 -17.39 -2.42 -4.25
C SER A 30 -17.22 -3.76 -4.98
N ALA A 31 -17.48 -3.79 -6.30
CA ALA A 31 -17.27 -4.97 -7.13
C ALA A 31 -15.79 -5.36 -7.21
N LYS A 32 -14.90 -4.39 -7.44
CA LYS A 32 -13.45 -4.62 -7.45
C LYS A 32 -12.93 -5.10 -6.10
N MET A 33 -13.41 -4.50 -5.00
CA MET A 33 -13.07 -4.92 -3.64
C MET A 33 -13.47 -6.39 -3.42
N CYS A 34 -14.73 -6.73 -3.72
CA CYS A 34 -15.25 -8.09 -3.59
C CYS A 34 -14.40 -9.11 -4.35
N GLN A 35 -14.09 -8.82 -5.61
CA GLN A 35 -13.28 -9.68 -6.47
C GLN A 35 -11.84 -9.83 -5.98
N ALA A 36 -11.23 -8.75 -5.47
CA ALA A 36 -9.89 -8.78 -4.91
C ALA A 36 -9.77 -9.71 -3.69
N HIS A 37 -10.85 -9.88 -2.93
CA HIS A 37 -10.93 -10.81 -1.80
C HIS A 37 -11.45 -12.21 -2.19
N GLY A 38 -11.49 -12.54 -3.50
CA GLY A 38 -11.92 -13.85 -3.99
C GLY A 38 -13.44 -14.07 -3.97
N GLY A 39 -14.22 -13.00 -3.82
CA GLY A 39 -15.68 -13.05 -3.84
C GLY A 39 -16.28 -12.83 -5.22
N THR A 40 -17.56 -13.19 -5.37
CA THR A 40 -18.38 -12.87 -6.54
C THR A 40 -19.37 -11.77 -6.19
N TYR A 41 -19.34 -10.67 -6.94
CA TYR A 41 -20.21 -9.51 -6.70
C TYR A 41 -21.55 -9.66 -7.42
N ASN A 42 -22.65 -9.52 -6.68
CA ASN A 42 -24.00 -9.39 -7.23
C ASN A 42 -24.43 -7.92 -7.21
N ALA A 43 -24.54 -7.31 -8.39
CA ALA A 43 -24.91 -5.90 -8.51
C ALA A 43 -26.39 -5.63 -8.16
N SER A 44 -27.28 -6.60 -8.38
CA SER A 44 -28.72 -6.46 -8.13
C SER A 44 -29.04 -6.41 -6.63
N THR A 45 -28.32 -7.20 -5.82
CA THR A 45 -28.48 -7.24 -4.37
C THR A 45 -27.41 -6.46 -3.62
N GLN A 46 -26.46 -5.84 -4.34
CA GLN A 46 -25.31 -5.13 -3.79
C GLN A 46 -24.48 -5.97 -2.79
N SER A 47 -24.46 -7.29 -2.98
CA SER A 47 -23.82 -8.24 -2.07
C SER A 47 -22.58 -8.88 -2.67
N CYS A 48 -21.65 -9.30 -1.81
CA CYS A 48 -20.49 -10.09 -2.20
C CYS A 48 -20.61 -11.49 -1.57
N SER A 49 -20.55 -12.53 -2.40
CA SER A 49 -20.58 -13.92 -1.96
C SER A 49 -19.16 -14.49 -1.95
N TYR A 50 -18.80 -15.17 -0.86
CA TYR A 50 -17.49 -15.80 -0.70
C TYR A 50 -17.67 -17.32 -0.56
N ALA A 51 -16.76 -18.09 -1.16
CA ALA A 51 -16.64 -19.50 -0.83
C ALA A 51 -16.05 -19.63 0.58
N ALA A 52 -16.71 -20.39 1.45
CA ALA A 52 -16.18 -20.66 2.78
C ALA A 52 -14.85 -21.42 2.64
N SER A 53 -13.76 -20.84 3.14
CA SER A 53 -12.46 -21.48 3.20
C SER A 53 -11.74 -21.10 4.49
N THR A 54 -11.00 -22.04 5.06
CA THR A 54 -10.13 -21.80 6.21
C THR A 54 -8.71 -21.71 5.72
N LYS A 55 -8.05 -20.57 5.95
CA LYS A 55 -6.64 -20.37 5.66
C LYS A 55 -5.87 -20.14 6.95
N THR A 56 -4.67 -20.69 7.02
CA THR A 56 -3.73 -20.39 8.10
C THR A 56 -3.18 -18.97 7.96
N ALA A 57 -2.71 -18.38 9.07
CA ALA A 57 -2.07 -17.06 9.04
C ALA A 57 -0.87 -17.02 8.07
N LYS A 58 -0.09 -18.12 8.03
CA LYS A 58 1.00 -18.30 7.07
C LYS A 58 0.52 -18.19 5.62
N GLN A 59 -0.48 -18.97 5.24
CA GLN A 59 -1.02 -18.95 3.87
C GLN A 59 -1.51 -17.55 3.48
N THR A 60 -2.28 -16.89 4.35
CA THR A 60 -2.80 -15.54 4.09
C THR A 60 -1.67 -14.51 3.91
N CYS A 61 -0.59 -14.64 4.67
CA CYS A 61 0.58 -13.76 4.57
C CYS A 61 1.34 -13.95 3.26
N GLU A 62 1.66 -15.20 2.95
CA GLU A 62 2.46 -15.55 1.76
C GLU A 62 1.70 -15.29 0.45
N GLU A 63 0.37 -15.43 0.45
CA GLU A 63 -0.49 -15.05 -0.68
C GLU A 63 -0.42 -13.55 -1.01
N GLN A 64 -0.14 -12.72 -0.01
CA GLN A 64 0.04 -11.28 -0.19
C GLN A 64 1.51 -10.90 -0.43
N THR A 65 2.36 -11.87 -0.79
CA THR A 65 3.81 -11.71 -1.03
C THR A 65 4.62 -11.34 0.22
N GLY A 66 4.04 -11.54 1.42
CA GLY A 66 4.74 -11.38 2.69
C GLY A 66 5.53 -12.62 3.11
N TYR A 67 6.41 -12.45 4.09
CA TYR A 67 7.09 -13.52 4.82
C TYR A 67 6.45 -13.70 6.20
N TYR A 68 6.04 -14.91 6.56
CA TYR A 68 5.42 -15.18 7.85
C TYR A 68 6.45 -15.65 8.87
N ASP A 69 6.62 -14.89 9.96
CA ASP A 69 7.38 -15.32 11.15
C ASP A 69 6.46 -16.12 12.10
N PRO A 70 6.62 -17.45 12.19
CA PRO A 70 5.78 -18.27 13.06
C PRO A 70 6.09 -18.09 14.55
N ALA A 71 7.29 -17.63 14.91
CA ALA A 71 7.66 -17.41 16.31
C ALA A 71 7.01 -16.13 16.84
N ALA A 72 7.02 -15.06 16.05
CA ALA A 72 6.41 -13.79 16.41
C ALA A 72 4.90 -13.70 16.06
N GLN A 73 4.38 -14.62 15.23
CA GLN A 73 3.02 -14.56 14.67
C GLN A 73 2.79 -13.28 13.83
N ILE A 74 3.81 -12.83 13.10
CA ILE A 74 3.81 -11.59 12.31
C ILE A 74 3.96 -11.91 10.82
N CYS A 75 3.32 -11.10 9.96
CA CYS A 75 3.55 -11.10 8.52
C CYS A 75 4.36 -9.86 8.12
N GLU A 76 5.53 -10.07 7.52
CA GLU A 76 6.45 -9.02 7.08
C GLU A 76 6.32 -8.78 5.57
N PHE A 77 6.27 -7.52 5.15
CA PHE A 77 6.22 -7.14 3.74
C PHE A 77 7.47 -6.33 3.38
N LEU A 78 8.11 -6.66 2.26
CA LEU A 78 9.21 -5.85 1.73
C LEU A 78 8.64 -4.54 1.13
N PRO A 79 9.25 -3.38 1.39
CA PRO A 79 8.82 -2.10 0.83
C PRO A 79 9.09 -1.99 -0.69
#